data_AF-A0A3C0UUB6-F1
#
_entry.id   AF-A0A3C0UUB6-F1
#
_cell.length_a   1.000
_cell.length_b   1.000
_cell.length_c   1.000
_cell.angle_alpha   90.00
_cell.angle_beta   90.00
_cell.angle_gamma   90.00
#
_symmetry.space_group_name_H-M   'P 1'
#
loop_
_entity.id
_entity.type
_entity.pdbx_description
1 polymer ?
#
loop_
_entity_poly.entity_id
_entity_poly.type
_entity_poly.pdbx_seq_one_letter_code
_entity_poly.pdbx_strand_id
1 'polypeptide(L)'
;MGSNIKVQRICQNCGNEFTARTTTTMYCSHRCNSTAYKAKKRAEKIQVSKAETIRVVKSRPIEELKTKEFLSVTEVARLIGCSRQNVYSLINTGKLRATNILIKKSIVRRLDLDELLKDSIVQPKTKDVPLTQKQELLEWVKAGAFDITECYALPEIQTKYNISEKALYDLITRNNLPKIKKGWFTYVPKMFIDDLLHLPING
;
A
#
# COMPACT_ATOMS: atom_id res chain seq x y z
N MET A 1 1.03 -70.72 -17.70
CA MET A 1 1.52 -70.87 -16.31
C MET A 1 1.11 -69.65 -15.52
N GLY A 2 -0.04 -69.70 -14.84
CA GLY A 2 -0.50 -68.60 -13.99
C GLY A 2 -0.06 -68.86 -12.56
N SER A 3 1.00 -68.20 -12.11
CA SER A 3 1.34 -68.18 -10.69
C SER A 3 0.14 -67.66 -9.90
N ASN A 4 -0.40 -68.46 -8.98
CA ASN A 4 -1.54 -68.14 -8.12
C ASN A 4 -1.12 -67.10 -7.05
N ILE A 5 -0.76 -65.91 -7.52
CA ILE A 5 -0.22 -64.82 -6.72
C ILE A 5 -1.35 -64.23 -5.90
N LYS A 6 -1.20 -64.27 -4.57
CA LYS A 6 -2.06 -63.57 -3.62
C LYS A 6 -1.19 -62.65 -2.80
N VAL A 7 -1.42 -61.35 -2.90
CA VAL A 7 -0.63 -60.32 -2.19
C VAL A 7 -1.58 -59.39 -1.47
N GLN A 8 -1.31 -59.11 -0.19
CA GLN A 8 -2.05 -58.09 0.55
C GLN A 8 -1.64 -56.69 0.07
N ARG A 9 -2.62 -55.85 -0.25
CA ARG A 9 -2.41 -54.47 -0.71
C ARG A 9 -3.43 -53.54 -0.08
N ILE A 10 -3.12 -52.25 -0.07
CA ILE A 10 -4.04 -51.19 0.36
C ILE A 10 -4.74 -50.59 -0.87
N CYS A 11 -6.07 -50.46 -0.82
CA CYS A 11 -6.87 -49.87 -1.88
C CYS A 11 -6.57 -48.38 -2.02
N GLN A 12 -6.18 -47.93 -3.22
CA GLN A 12 -5.85 -46.52 -3.48
C GLN A 12 -7.05 -45.56 -3.39
N ASN A 13 -8.29 -46.09 -3.35
CA ASN A 13 -9.50 -45.26 -3.27
C ASN A 13 -10.08 -45.18 -1.85
N CYS A 14 -10.15 -46.30 -1.11
CA CYS A 14 -10.78 -46.34 0.20
C CYS A 14 -9.82 -46.58 1.37
N GLY A 15 -8.54 -46.88 1.09
CA GLY A 15 -7.53 -47.11 2.13
C GLY A 15 -7.63 -48.46 2.86
N ASN A 16 -8.60 -49.31 2.52
CA ASN A 16 -8.74 -50.63 3.15
C ASN A 16 -7.76 -51.64 2.56
N GLU A 17 -7.28 -52.56 3.40
CA GLU A 17 -6.49 -53.70 2.98
C GLU A 17 -7.36 -54.72 2.21
N PHE A 18 -6.79 -55.33 1.17
CA PHE A 18 -7.44 -56.36 0.38
C PHE A 18 -6.41 -57.31 -0.25
N THR A 19 -6.84 -58.53 -0.56
CA THR A 19 -5.98 -59.53 -1.22
C THR A 19 -6.09 -59.42 -2.73
N ALA A 20 -5.03 -58.93 -3.38
CA ALA A 20 -4.92 -58.84 -4.83
C ALA A 20 -4.50 -60.18 -5.44
N ARG A 21 -5.11 -60.54 -6.58
CA ARG A 21 -4.78 -61.75 -7.36
C ARG A 21 -3.81 -61.50 -8.52
N THR A 22 -3.48 -60.24 -8.77
CA THR A 22 -2.50 -59.83 -9.80
C THR A 22 -1.60 -58.74 -9.24
N THR A 23 -0.43 -58.58 -9.84
CA THR A 23 0.54 -57.54 -9.46
C THR A 23 0.06 -56.11 -9.77
N THR A 24 -0.90 -55.98 -10.70
CA THR A 24 -1.41 -54.69 -11.22
C THR A 24 -2.70 -54.21 -10.55
N THR A 25 -3.34 -55.02 -9.70
CA THR A 25 -4.60 -54.63 -9.06
C THR A 25 -4.36 -53.56 -7.99
N MET A 26 -4.96 -52.38 -8.16
CA MET A 26 -4.78 -51.21 -7.29
C MET A 26 -5.96 -50.94 -6.34
N TYR A 27 -7.12 -51.58 -6.58
CA TYR A 27 -8.37 -51.31 -5.87
C TYR A 27 -9.03 -52.59 -5.36
N CYS A 28 -9.68 -52.50 -4.20
CA CYS A 28 -10.35 -53.65 -3.58
C CYS A 28 -11.63 -54.10 -4.30
N SER A 29 -12.21 -53.27 -5.17
CA SER A 29 -13.47 -53.57 -5.87
C SER A 29 -13.64 -52.72 -7.14
N HIS A 30 -14.52 -53.18 -8.03
CA HIS A 30 -14.92 -52.42 -9.21
C HIS A 30 -15.50 -51.04 -8.86
N ARG A 31 -16.26 -50.94 -7.75
CA ARG A 31 -16.79 -49.67 -7.24
C ARG A 31 -15.67 -48.68 -6.93
N CYS A 32 -14.64 -49.12 -6.20
CA CYS A 32 -13.49 -48.28 -5.88
C CYS A 32 -12.72 -47.83 -7.12
N ASN A 33 -12.53 -48.74 -8.09
CA ASN A 33 -11.88 -48.40 -9.36
C ASN A 33 -12.69 -47.36 -10.16
N SER A 34 -14.02 -47.54 -10.28
CA SER A 34 -14.89 -46.62 -11.00
C SER A 34 -14.91 -45.22 -10.36
N THR A 35 -14.99 -45.15 -9.02
CA THR A 35 -14.94 -43.87 -8.30
C THR A 35 -13.60 -43.16 -8.50
N ALA A 36 -12.47 -43.87 -8.35
CA ALA A 36 -11.14 -43.31 -8.57
C ALA A 36 -10.96 -42.82 -10.02
N TYR A 37 -11.43 -43.59 -11.00
CA TYR A 37 -11.42 -43.19 -12.41
C TYR A 37 -12.21 -41.90 -12.66
N LYS A 38 -13.43 -41.80 -12.12
CA LYS A 38 -14.27 -40.59 -12.24
C LYS A 38 -13.62 -39.39 -11.54
N ALA A 39 -13.01 -39.60 -10.37
CA ALA A 39 -12.29 -38.55 -9.65
C ALA A 39 -11.09 -38.03 -10.46
N LYS A 40 -10.28 -38.94 -11.03
CA LYS A 40 -9.16 -38.60 -11.91
C LYS A 40 -9.63 -37.80 -13.13
N LYS A 41 -10.68 -38.25 -13.82
CA LYS A 41 -11.25 -37.54 -14.98
C LYS A 41 -11.80 -36.16 -14.63
N ARG A 42 -12.38 -35.99 -13.43
CA ARG A 42 -12.81 -34.66 -12.93
C ARG A 42 -11.62 -33.76 -12.65
N ALA A 43 -10.57 -34.28 -12.02
CA ALA A 43 -9.34 -33.53 -11.73
C ALA A 43 -8.63 -33.09 -13.03
N GLU A 44 -8.54 -33.96 -14.04
CA GLU A 44 -8.01 -33.64 -15.37
C GLU A 44 -8.76 -32.44 -15.98
N LYS A 45 -10.11 -32.45 -15.98
CA LYS A 45 -10.93 -31.34 -16.49
C LYS A 45 -10.68 -30.03 -15.74
N ILE A 46 -10.58 -30.09 -14.41
CA ILE A 46 -10.28 -28.91 -13.58
C ILE A 46 -8.88 -28.37 -13.90
N GLN A 47 -7.88 -29.23 -14.08
CA GLN A 47 -6.52 -28.81 -14.41
C GLN A 47 -6.44 -28.15 -15.79
N VAL A 48 -7.13 -28.68 -16.80
CA VAL A 48 -7.22 -28.04 -18.14
C VAL A 48 -7.83 -26.63 -18.02
N SER A 49 -8.96 -26.50 -17.33
CA SER A 49 -9.61 -25.19 -17.11
C SER A 49 -8.71 -24.20 -16.34
N LYS A 50 -7.98 -24.68 -15.32
CA LYS A 50 -7.01 -23.85 -14.59
C LYS A 50 -5.86 -23.42 -15.49
N ALA A 51 -5.32 -24.32 -16.32
CA ALA A 51 -4.23 -24.01 -17.24
C ALA A 51 -4.66 -22.99 -18.31
N GLU A 52 -5.87 -23.11 -18.86
CA GLU A 52 -6.46 -22.13 -19.78
C GLU A 52 -6.64 -20.76 -19.11
N THR A 53 -7.18 -20.74 -17.88
CA THR A 53 -7.33 -19.49 -17.12
C THR A 53 -5.97 -18.83 -16.86
N ILE A 54 -4.96 -19.60 -16.50
CA ILE A 54 -3.60 -19.09 -16.28
C ILE A 54 -3.01 -18.54 -17.58
N ARG A 55 -3.19 -19.20 -18.72
CA ARG A 55 -2.75 -18.70 -20.03
C ARG A 55 -3.43 -17.37 -20.37
N VAL A 56 -4.75 -17.29 -20.29
CA VAL A 56 -5.52 -16.08 -20.62
C VAL A 56 -5.18 -14.90 -19.70
N VAL A 57 -4.89 -15.17 -18.42
CA VAL A 57 -4.54 -14.12 -17.45
C VAL A 57 -3.07 -13.69 -17.57
N LYS A 58 -2.14 -14.61 -17.84
CA LYS A 58 -0.70 -14.30 -17.89
C LYS A 58 -0.16 -13.88 -19.25
N SER A 59 -0.79 -14.24 -20.37
CA SER A 59 -0.14 -14.17 -21.69
C SER A 59 -0.53 -13.01 -22.60
N ARG A 60 -1.23 -11.97 -22.13
CA ARG A 60 -1.27 -10.73 -22.92
C ARG A 60 -0.14 -9.84 -22.44
N PRO A 61 0.95 -9.68 -23.21
CA PRO A 61 2.03 -8.79 -22.83
C PRO A 61 1.45 -7.40 -22.61
N ILE A 62 1.85 -6.77 -21.50
CA ILE A 62 1.37 -5.44 -21.11
C ILE A 62 1.71 -4.42 -22.22
N GLU A 63 2.75 -4.70 -23.00
CA GLU A 63 3.21 -3.95 -24.17
C GLU A 63 2.14 -3.80 -25.25
N GLU A 64 1.31 -4.82 -25.53
CA GLU A 64 0.20 -4.71 -26.50
C GLU A 64 -0.91 -3.77 -26.01
N LEU A 65 -1.03 -3.54 -24.71
CA LEU A 65 -2.01 -2.60 -24.16
C LEU A 65 -1.50 -1.16 -24.19
N LYS A 66 -0.18 -0.95 -24.25
CA LYS A 66 0.41 0.39 -24.34
C LYS A 66 0.18 1.04 -25.71
N THR A 67 0.03 0.24 -26.77
CA THR A 67 -0.18 0.74 -28.14
C THR A 67 -1.64 1.02 -28.48
N LYS A 68 -2.60 0.58 -27.66
CA LYS A 68 -4.03 0.80 -27.91
C LYS A 68 -4.45 2.20 -27.48
N GLU A 69 -5.10 2.91 -28.40
CA GLU A 69 -5.70 4.22 -28.11
C GLU A 69 -6.96 4.14 -27.23
N PHE A 70 -7.71 3.04 -27.37
CA PHE A 70 -8.95 2.80 -26.64
C PHE A 70 -8.83 1.55 -25.77
N LEU A 71 -9.10 1.69 -24.48
CA LEU A 71 -8.94 0.65 -23.47
C LEU A 71 -10.28 0.32 -22.83
N SER A 72 -10.57 -0.97 -22.68
CA SER A 72 -11.69 -1.41 -21.84
C SER A 72 -11.37 -1.23 -20.35
N VAL A 73 -12.40 -1.13 -19.51
CA VAL A 73 -12.25 -1.07 -18.04
C VAL A 73 -11.32 -2.17 -17.49
N THR A 74 -11.38 -3.37 -18.07
CA THR A 74 -10.52 -4.50 -17.69
C THR A 74 -9.05 -4.28 -18.06
N GLU A 75 -8.78 -3.68 -19.22
CA GLU A 75 -7.43 -3.35 -19.67
C GLU A 75 -6.87 -2.17 -18.87
N VAL A 76 -7.69 -1.15 -18.57
CA VAL A 76 -7.32 -0.04 -17.67
C VAL A 76 -6.97 -0.55 -16.27
N ALA A 77 -7.80 -1.43 -15.70
CA ALA A 77 -7.55 -2.04 -14.40
C ALA A 77 -6.19 -2.78 -14.37
N ARG A 78 -5.87 -3.50 -15.47
CA ARG A 78 -4.58 -4.19 -15.61
C ARG A 78 -3.41 -3.22 -15.77
N LEU A 79 -3.58 -2.13 -16.52
CA LEU A 79 -2.53 -1.14 -16.77
C LEU A 79 -2.19 -0.33 -15.51
N ILE A 80 -3.19 0.06 -14.72
CA ILE A 80 -2.99 0.79 -13.46
C ILE A 80 -2.58 -0.15 -12.31
N GLY A 81 -2.93 -1.45 -12.41
CA GLY A 81 -2.71 -2.42 -11.33
C GLY A 81 -3.76 -2.35 -10.23
N CYS A 82 -5.01 -2.03 -10.56
CA CYS A 82 -6.12 -1.89 -9.61
C CYS A 82 -7.31 -2.81 -9.94
N SER A 83 -8.31 -2.87 -9.05
CA SER A 83 -9.52 -3.65 -9.31
C SER A 83 -10.41 -2.98 -10.36
N ARG A 84 -11.22 -3.76 -11.09
CA ARG A 84 -12.24 -3.22 -12.00
C ARG A 84 -13.22 -2.29 -11.27
N GLN A 85 -13.51 -2.57 -10.00
CA GLN A 85 -14.39 -1.70 -9.19
C GLN A 85 -13.77 -0.33 -8.96
N ASN A 86 -12.46 -0.24 -8.75
CA ASN A 86 -11.79 1.06 -8.60
C ASN A 86 -11.88 1.87 -9.90
N VAL A 87 -11.71 1.22 -11.06
CA VAL A 87 -11.89 1.90 -12.35
C VAL A 87 -13.33 2.40 -12.52
N TYR A 88 -14.34 1.58 -12.19
CA TYR A 88 -15.74 2.03 -12.19
C TYR A 88 -15.99 3.17 -11.20
N SER A 89 -15.36 3.14 -10.02
CA SER A 89 -15.45 4.24 -9.04
C SER A 89 -14.87 5.53 -9.62
N LEU A 90 -13.72 5.48 -10.30
CA LEU A 90 -13.13 6.65 -10.97
C LEU A 90 -14.04 7.20 -12.07
N ILE A 91 -14.70 6.32 -12.84
CA ILE A 91 -15.65 6.72 -13.88
C ILE A 91 -16.91 7.35 -13.25
N ASN A 92 -17.50 6.69 -12.26
CA ASN A 92 -18.74 7.14 -11.60
C ASN A 92 -18.54 8.44 -10.80
N THR A 93 -17.34 8.66 -10.25
CA THR A 93 -16.98 9.92 -9.58
C THR A 93 -16.61 11.04 -10.55
N GLY A 94 -16.61 10.76 -11.86
CA GLY A 94 -16.27 11.75 -12.90
C GLY A 94 -14.77 12.04 -13.02
N LYS A 95 -13.91 11.36 -12.26
CA LYS A 95 -12.46 11.54 -12.31
C LYS A 95 -11.84 10.97 -13.58
N LEU A 96 -12.40 9.89 -14.11
CA LEU A 96 -11.95 9.26 -15.34
C LEU A 96 -13.04 9.34 -16.41
N ARG A 97 -12.73 9.99 -17.54
CA ARG A 97 -13.65 10.06 -18.68
C ARG A 97 -13.75 8.70 -19.38
N ALA A 98 -14.97 8.24 -19.59
CA ALA A 98 -15.25 6.99 -20.29
C ALA A 98 -16.52 7.12 -21.14
N THR A 99 -16.57 6.40 -22.26
CA THR A 99 -17.72 6.30 -23.14
C THR A 99 -18.32 4.90 -23.06
N ASN A 100 -19.62 4.81 -22.77
CA ASN A 100 -20.34 3.54 -22.82
C ASN A 100 -20.72 3.22 -24.27
N ILE A 101 -20.15 2.15 -24.83
CA ILE A 101 -20.48 1.70 -26.19
C ILE A 101 -21.64 0.71 -26.15
N LEU A 102 -21.66 -0.17 -25.13
CA LEU A 102 -22.77 -1.09 -24.83
C LEU A 102 -23.10 -1.01 -23.33
N ILE A 103 -24.24 -1.60 -22.95
CA ILE A 103 -24.78 -1.66 -21.57
C ILE A 103 -23.71 -2.01 -20.51
N LYS A 104 -22.78 -2.92 -20.82
CA LYS A 104 -21.71 -3.35 -19.89
C LYS A 104 -20.30 -3.14 -20.44
N LYS A 105 -20.14 -2.25 -21.44
CA LYS A 105 -18.86 -2.03 -22.11
C LYS A 105 -18.52 -0.55 -22.17
N SER A 106 -17.78 -0.10 -21.16
CA SER A 106 -17.18 1.24 -21.11
C SER A 106 -15.78 1.20 -21.70
N ILE A 107 -15.49 2.18 -22.56
CA ILE A 107 -14.19 2.41 -23.17
C ILE A 107 -13.61 3.73 -22.65
N VAL A 108 -12.32 3.70 -22.33
CA VAL A 108 -11.53 4.82 -21.85
C VAL A 108 -10.48 5.14 -22.90
N ARG A 109 -10.33 6.42 -23.27
CA ARG A 109 -9.22 6.84 -24.14
C ARG A 109 -7.93 6.87 -23.35
N ARG A 110 -6.84 6.45 -23.98
CA ARG A 110 -5.51 6.41 -23.36
C ARG A 110 -5.08 7.78 -22.85
N LEU A 111 -5.34 8.85 -23.62
CA LEU A 111 -5.05 10.23 -23.23
C LEU A 111 -5.75 10.63 -21.93
N ASP A 112 -7.04 10.38 -21.80
CA ASP A 112 -7.82 10.70 -20.59
C ASP A 112 -7.25 9.96 -19.35
N LEU A 113 -6.73 8.74 -19.53
CA LEU A 113 -6.06 7.99 -18.47
C LEU A 113 -4.68 8.57 -18.12
N ASP A 114 -3.89 8.93 -19.12
CA ASP A 114 -2.55 9.49 -18.92
C ASP A 114 -2.61 10.90 -18.30
N GLU A 115 -3.62 11.71 -18.63
CA GLU A 115 -3.93 12.99 -17.97
C GLU A 115 -4.20 12.80 -16.47
N LEU A 116 -5.07 11.84 -16.12
CA LEU A 116 -5.37 11.51 -14.71
C LEU A 116 -4.10 11.16 -13.91
N LEU A 117 -3.18 10.43 -14.53
CA LEU A 117 -1.93 10.02 -13.89
C LEU A 117 -0.90 11.17 -13.81
N LYS A 118 -0.85 12.08 -14.79
CA LYS A 118 0.01 13.28 -14.74
C LYS A 118 -0.39 14.23 -13.62
N ASP A 119 -1.69 14.45 -13.45
CA ASP A 119 -2.23 15.31 -12.38
C ASP A 119 -1.92 14.76 -10.98
N SER A 120 -1.59 13.46 -10.89
CA SER A 120 -1.28 12.76 -9.63
C SER A 120 0.21 12.80 -9.23
N ILE A 121 1.11 13.25 -10.11
CA ILE A 121 2.57 13.32 -9.84
C ILE A 121 2.94 14.58 -9.04
N VAL A 122 2.02 15.55 -8.94
CA VAL A 122 2.22 16.77 -8.15
C VAL A 122 1.56 16.60 -6.78
N GLN A 123 2.40 16.62 -5.76
CA GLN A 123 2.14 16.48 -4.31
C GLN A 123 2.16 15.03 -3.78
N PRO A 124 3.22 14.62 -3.05
CA PRO A 124 3.07 13.54 -2.09
C PRO A 124 1.95 13.94 -1.14
N LYS A 125 0.83 13.21 -1.19
CA LYS A 125 -0.19 13.27 -0.14
C LYS A 125 0.40 12.64 1.11
N THR A 126 1.27 13.36 1.81
CA THR A 126 1.47 13.14 3.24
C THR A 126 0.09 13.29 3.86
N LYS A 127 -0.41 12.18 4.41
CA LYS A 127 -1.62 12.11 5.23
C LYS A 127 -1.70 13.36 6.10
N ASP A 128 -2.86 14.01 6.11
CA ASP A 128 -3.12 15.37 6.59
C ASP A 128 -2.30 15.75 7.84
N VAL A 129 -1.23 16.51 7.61
CA VAL A 129 -0.50 17.20 8.67
C VAL A 129 -1.34 18.43 9.04
N PRO A 130 -1.75 18.62 10.32
CA PRO A 130 -2.56 19.75 10.74
C PRO A 130 -1.98 21.09 10.26
N LEU A 131 -2.86 22.01 9.81
CA LEU A 131 -2.48 23.32 9.27
C LEU A 131 -1.51 24.08 10.19
N THR A 132 -1.66 23.87 11.50
CA THR A 132 -0.81 24.37 12.59
C THR A 132 0.65 23.91 12.46
N GLN A 133 0.91 22.63 12.18
CA GLN A 133 2.28 22.13 12.01
C GLN A 133 2.94 22.67 10.74
N LYS A 134 2.14 22.96 9.70
CA LYS A 134 2.63 23.59 8.48
C LYS A 134 2.99 25.07 8.71
N GLN A 135 2.23 25.77 9.56
CA GLN A 135 2.55 27.13 10.01
C GLN A 135 3.80 27.17 10.89
N GLU A 136 3.90 26.28 11.89
CA GLU A 136 5.07 26.16 12.76
C GLU A 136 6.37 25.89 11.97
N LEU A 137 6.29 25.03 10.94
CA LEU A 137 7.44 24.77 10.06
C LEU A 137 7.79 25.98 9.18
N LEU A 138 6.80 26.73 8.71
CA LEU A 138 7.03 27.93 7.90
C LEU A 138 7.65 29.07 8.72
N GLU A 139 7.21 29.23 9.97
CA GLU A 139 7.77 30.17 10.93
C GLU A 139 9.21 29.78 11.30
N TRP A 140 9.50 28.50 11.45
CA TRP A 140 10.86 28.00 11.69
C TRP A 140 11.82 28.23 10.52
N VAL A 141 11.36 28.03 9.28
CA VAL A 141 12.16 28.33 8.08
C VAL A 141 12.40 29.84 7.96
N LYS A 142 11.38 30.67 8.25
CA LYS A 142 11.53 32.14 8.28
C LYS A 142 12.47 32.62 9.38
N ALA A 143 12.57 31.89 10.48
CA ALA A 143 13.47 32.18 11.59
C ALA A 143 14.94 31.88 11.29
N GLY A 144 15.28 31.29 10.15
CA GLY A 144 16.68 31.01 9.77
C GLY A 144 17.15 29.58 10.00
N ALA A 145 16.24 28.64 10.31
CA ALA A 145 16.53 27.21 10.44
C ALA A 145 17.72 26.89 11.37
N PHE A 146 17.67 27.41 12.60
CA PHE A 146 18.69 27.14 13.61
C PHE A 146 18.76 25.64 13.95
N ASP A 147 19.97 25.14 14.09
CA ASP A 147 20.21 23.80 14.63
C ASP A 147 19.91 23.80 16.14
N ILE A 148 19.51 22.64 16.66
CA ILE A 148 19.07 22.49 18.06
C ILE A 148 20.21 22.79 19.04
N THR A 149 21.45 22.59 18.58
CA THR A 149 22.69 22.92 19.30
C THR A 149 22.81 24.42 19.63
N GLU A 150 22.16 25.28 18.84
CA GLU A 150 22.18 26.74 18.96
C GLU A 150 20.90 27.31 19.60
N CYS A 151 20.09 26.45 20.23
CA CYS A 151 18.88 26.85 20.95
C CYS A 151 18.97 26.54 22.45
N TYR A 152 18.30 27.33 23.28
CA TYR A 152 18.03 27.00 24.68
C TYR A 152 16.61 26.43 24.83
N ALA A 153 16.44 25.43 25.68
CA ALA A 153 15.10 25.06 26.15
C ALA A 153 14.60 26.12 27.15
N LEU A 154 13.29 26.39 27.19
CA LEU A 154 12.70 27.33 28.16
C LEU A 154 13.17 27.13 29.62
N PRO A 155 13.21 25.90 30.19
CA PRO A 155 13.71 25.71 31.56
C PRO A 155 15.21 26.01 31.73
N GLU A 156 16.01 25.85 30.66
CA GLU A 156 17.43 26.21 30.69
C GLU A 156 17.61 27.74 30.75
N ILE A 157 16.74 28.51 30.09
CA ILE A 157 16.76 29.97 30.15
C ILE A 157 16.39 30.47 31.54
N GLN A 158 15.35 29.89 32.15
CA GLN A 158 14.91 30.23 33.51
C GLN A 158 16.04 30.04 34.53
N THR A 159 16.76 28.93 34.44
CA THR A 159 17.86 28.61 35.34
C THR A 159 19.12 29.45 35.06
N LYS A 160 19.47 29.67 33.79
CA LYS A 160 20.66 30.46 33.40
C LYS A 160 20.51 31.95 33.75
N TYR A 161 19.33 32.53 33.55
CA TYR A 161 19.08 33.97 33.71
C TYR A 161 18.26 34.32 34.96
N ASN A 162 17.94 33.33 35.81
CA ASN A 162 17.13 33.48 37.02
C ASN A 162 15.84 34.30 36.80
N ILE A 163 15.17 34.05 35.68
CA ILE A 163 13.96 34.76 35.27
C ILE A 163 12.72 33.90 35.56
N SER A 164 11.64 34.55 36.01
CA SER A 164 10.37 33.84 36.21
C SER A 164 9.79 33.35 34.89
N GLU A 165 9.10 32.21 34.92
CA GLU A 165 8.47 31.61 33.74
C GLU A 165 7.56 32.58 32.99
N LYS A 166 6.76 33.34 33.74
CA LYS A 166 5.85 34.34 33.19
C LYS A 166 6.60 35.48 32.49
N ALA A 167 7.66 36.00 33.11
CA ALA A 167 8.47 37.06 32.52
C ALA A 167 9.16 36.59 31.23
N LEU A 168 9.64 35.34 31.19
CA LEU A 168 10.21 34.74 29.99
C LEU A 168 9.17 34.62 28.86
N TYR A 169 7.95 34.14 29.14
CA TYR A 169 6.89 34.07 28.13
C TYR A 169 6.46 35.44 27.61
N ASP A 170 6.36 36.43 28.50
CA ASP A 170 6.01 37.81 28.12
C ASP A 170 7.10 38.42 27.22
N LEU A 171 8.38 38.21 27.54
CA LEU A 171 9.50 38.67 26.72
C LEU A 171 9.49 38.06 25.33
N ILE A 172 9.28 36.74 25.25
CA ILE A 172 9.22 36.03 23.97
C ILE A 172 8.05 36.55 23.12
N THR A 173 6.89 36.78 23.74
CA THR A 173 5.68 37.24 23.04
C THR A 173 5.79 38.69 22.59
N ARG A 174 6.38 39.57 23.41
CA ARG A 174 6.58 40.99 23.07
C ARG A 174 7.58 41.19 21.92
N ASN A 175 8.61 40.35 21.84
CA ASN A 175 9.66 40.45 20.82
C ASN A 175 9.43 39.52 19.61
N ASN A 176 8.29 38.80 19.56
CA ASN A 176 7.96 37.83 18.50
C ASN A 176 9.09 36.84 18.20
N LEU A 177 9.75 36.31 19.25
CA LEU A 177 10.88 35.40 19.03
C LEU A 177 10.41 34.06 18.45
N PRO A 178 11.19 33.46 17.54
CA PRO A 178 10.86 32.17 16.99
C PRO A 178 10.92 31.07 18.06
N LYS A 179 9.86 30.26 18.11
CA LYS A 179 9.72 29.12 19.04
C LYS A 179 9.74 27.81 18.26
N ILE A 180 10.53 26.85 18.71
CA ILE A 180 10.60 25.52 18.11
C ILE A 180 10.05 24.51 19.11
N LYS A 181 8.94 23.85 18.79
CA LYS A 181 8.45 22.72 19.59
C LYS A 181 9.08 21.44 19.07
N LYS A 182 9.94 20.80 19.87
CA LYS A 182 10.49 19.48 19.57
C LYS A 182 10.17 18.54 20.73
N GLY A 183 9.19 17.67 20.51
CA GLY A 183 8.66 16.79 21.56
C GLY A 183 7.92 17.57 22.65
N TRP A 184 8.26 17.35 23.92
CA TRP A 184 7.67 18.05 25.06
C TRP A 184 8.28 19.45 25.30
N PHE A 185 9.45 19.74 24.73
CA PHE A 185 10.19 20.97 25.01
C PHE A 185 9.98 22.03 23.93
N THR A 186 9.93 23.28 24.37
CA THR A 186 9.97 24.46 23.50
C THR A 186 11.36 25.07 23.58
N TYR A 187 11.95 25.31 22.41
CA TYR A 187 13.30 25.84 22.24
C TYR A 187 13.23 27.23 21.63
N VAL A 188 14.17 28.09 22.02
CA VAL A 188 14.34 29.46 21.49
C VAL A 188 15.81 29.66 21.14
N PRO A 189 16.16 30.30 20.00
CA PRO A 189 17.55 30.48 19.61
C PRO A 189 18.34 31.31 20.64
N LYS A 190 19.57 30.88 20.92
CA LYS A 190 20.44 31.50 21.94
C LYS A 190 20.71 32.97 21.64
N MET A 191 20.98 33.30 20.36
CA MET A 191 21.29 34.67 19.93
C MET A 191 20.26 35.69 20.41
N PHE A 192 18.97 35.44 20.19
CA PHE A 192 17.92 36.38 20.60
C PHE A 192 17.77 36.49 22.13
N ILE A 193 17.96 35.38 22.84
CA ILE A 193 17.81 35.36 24.30
C ILE A 193 19.00 36.05 24.97
N ASP A 194 20.21 35.76 24.49
CA ASP A 194 21.44 36.37 24.98
C ASP A 194 21.41 37.88 24.67
N ASP A 195 21.01 38.32 23.47
CA ASP A 195 20.86 39.75 23.13
C ASP A 195 19.85 40.49 24.01
N LEU A 196 18.75 39.82 24.39
CA LEU A 196 17.68 40.43 25.20
C LEU A 196 17.97 40.42 26.71
N LEU A 197 18.71 39.42 27.19
CA LEU A 197 18.98 39.22 28.63
C LEU A 197 20.40 39.62 29.03
N HIS A 198 21.30 39.91 28.09
CA HIS A 198 22.53 40.66 28.35
C HIS A 198 22.22 42.16 28.46
N LEU A 199 21.55 42.56 29.54
CA LEU A 199 21.63 43.93 30.05
C LEU A 199 22.32 43.91 31.42
N PRO A 200 23.24 44.87 31.67
CA PRO A 200 24.10 44.88 32.84
C PRO A 200 23.28 44.93 34.11
N ILE A 201 23.79 44.24 35.14
CA ILE A 201 23.33 44.33 36.53
C ILE A 201 23.22 45.81 36.90
N ASN A 202 22.00 46.31 37.06
CA ASN A 202 21.73 47.59 37.71
C ASN A 202 20.73 47.32 38.83
N GLY A 203 21.23 47.40 40.06
CA GLY A 203 20.51 47.20 41.32
C GLY A 203 21.42 46.59 42.37
#